data_AF-A0A2M8QPH3-F1
#
_entry.id   AF-A0A2M8QPH3-F1
#
_cell.length_a   1.000
_cell.length_b   1.000
_cell.length_c   1.000
_cell.angle_alpha   90.00
_cell.angle_beta   90.00
_cell.angle_gamma   90.00
#
_symmetry.space_group_name_H-M   'P 1'
#
loop_
_entity.id
_entity.type
_entity.pdbx_description
1 polymer ?
#
loop_
_entity_poly.entity_id
_entity_poly.type
_entity_poly.pdbx_seq_one_letter_code
_entity_poly.pdbx_strand_id
1 'polypeptide(L)'
;MADGQAFVDYYKILQVSPNCDARGLETAYRLLAKMYHPDHAATADVTKFNEVIEAYKTLRNSDQRAQYDLLYAARTGFRFHADDEVDGEQTAYDDADAHSKILLFLYKRRRESAQDAGVGRYFVQKMLNCSDEHFEFHLWYLKAKSLIEITEHGTLAITIEGVDHVISISQTVMREKLLIGRPTDP
;
A
#
# COMPACT_ATOMS: atom_id res chain seq x y z
N MET A 1 -39.09 -18.12 15.05
CA MET A 1 -37.90 -18.99 15.15
C MET A 1 -36.83 -18.30 14.32
N ALA A 2 -35.88 -17.62 14.96
CA ALA A 2 -34.77 -16.99 14.23
C ALA A 2 -33.75 -18.10 13.98
N ASP A 3 -33.64 -18.55 12.73
CA ASP A 3 -32.64 -19.53 12.33
C ASP A 3 -31.26 -19.00 12.76
N GLY A 4 -30.60 -19.76 13.63
CA GLY A 4 -29.23 -19.53 14.03
C GLY A 4 -28.29 -19.87 12.89
N GLN A 5 -28.27 -19.04 11.85
CA GLN A 5 -27.31 -19.18 10.76
C GLN A 5 -25.91 -18.98 11.33
N ALA A 6 -25.14 -20.07 11.37
CA ALA A 6 -23.77 -20.03 11.85
C ALA A 6 -22.98 -18.99 11.04
N PHE A 7 -22.25 -18.14 11.73
CA PHE A 7 -21.37 -17.15 11.10
C PHE A 7 -20.39 -17.86 10.15
N VAL A 8 -20.48 -17.55 8.86
CA VAL A 8 -19.61 -18.10 7.83
C VAL A 8 -18.41 -17.17 7.68
N ASP A 9 -17.21 -17.70 7.86
CA ASP A 9 -15.97 -16.96 7.71
C ASP A 9 -15.47 -17.02 6.25
N TYR A 10 -15.81 -16.01 5.46
CA TYR A 10 -15.44 -15.89 4.04
C TYR A 10 -13.94 -15.71 3.85
N TYR A 11 -13.27 -15.01 4.77
CA TYR A 11 -11.82 -14.84 4.74
C TYR A 11 -11.11 -16.18 4.92
N LYS A 12 -11.60 -17.00 5.85
CA LYS A 12 -11.10 -18.36 6.07
C LYS A 12 -11.40 -19.31 4.91
N ILE A 13 -12.59 -19.22 4.30
CA ILE A 13 -12.95 -20.02 3.11
C ILE A 13 -11.99 -19.73 1.97
N LEU A 14 -11.71 -18.44 1.72
CA LEU A 14 -10.76 -18.02 0.68
C LEU A 14 -9.29 -18.14 1.11
N GLN A 15 -9.01 -18.51 2.36
CA GLN A 15 -7.67 -18.61 2.93
C GLN A 15 -6.86 -17.31 2.77
N VAL A 16 -7.52 -16.17 2.96
CA VAL A 16 -6.92 -14.84 2.88
C VAL A 16 -7.00 -14.11 4.22
N SER A 17 -6.11 -13.14 4.41
CA SER A 17 -6.21 -12.21 5.54
C SER A 17 -7.47 -11.33 5.39
N PRO A 18 -8.15 -10.94 6.49
CA PRO A 18 -9.21 -9.92 6.44
C PRO A 18 -8.72 -8.59 5.82
N ASN A 19 -7.42 -8.29 5.95
CA ASN A 19 -6.77 -7.12 5.36
C ASN A 19 -6.24 -7.38 3.93
N CYS A 20 -6.69 -8.42 3.23
CA CYS A 20 -6.22 -8.70 1.87
C CYS A 20 -6.67 -7.64 0.86
N ASP A 21 -5.79 -7.35 -0.09
CA ASP A 21 -6.05 -6.47 -1.22
C ASP A 21 -6.87 -7.18 -2.31
N ALA A 22 -7.41 -6.42 -3.25
CA ALA A 22 -8.26 -6.96 -4.32
C ALA A 22 -7.51 -8.00 -5.19
N ARG A 23 -6.21 -7.80 -5.44
CA ARG A 23 -5.38 -8.74 -6.21
C ARG A 23 -5.15 -10.05 -5.48
N GLY A 24 -4.86 -9.99 -4.18
CA GLY A 24 -4.73 -11.17 -3.32
C GLY A 24 -6.02 -11.98 -3.27
N LEU A 25 -7.16 -11.29 -3.10
CA LEU A 25 -8.49 -11.90 -3.11
C LEU A 25 -8.80 -12.63 -4.43
N GLU A 26 -8.56 -11.98 -5.58
CA GLU A 26 -8.78 -12.59 -6.90
C GLU A 26 -7.86 -13.80 -7.14
N THR A 27 -6.60 -13.71 -6.70
CA THR A 27 -5.63 -14.78 -6.86
C THR A 27 -6.02 -16.02 -6.05
N ALA A 28 -6.43 -15.83 -4.80
CA ALA A 28 -6.91 -16.90 -3.93
C ALA A 28 -8.17 -17.58 -4.51
N TYR A 29 -9.14 -16.78 -4.96
CA TYR A 29 -10.35 -17.29 -5.62
C TYR A 29 -10.01 -18.18 -6.82
N ARG A 30 -9.16 -17.71 -7.75
CA ARG A 30 -8.78 -18.49 -8.94
C ARG A 30 -8.12 -19.82 -8.60
N LEU A 31 -7.25 -19.83 -7.58
CA LEU A 31 -6.57 -21.04 -7.13
C LEU A 31 -7.57 -22.05 -6.55
N LEU A 32 -8.45 -21.61 -5.65
CA LEU A 32 -9.42 -22.47 -4.97
C LEU A 32 -10.52 -22.95 -5.92
N ALA A 33 -11.00 -22.09 -6.82
CA ALA A 33 -11.98 -22.45 -7.84
C ALA A 33 -11.43 -23.54 -8.78
N LYS A 34 -10.17 -23.43 -9.20
CA LYS A 34 -9.52 -24.47 -10.02
C LYS A 34 -9.35 -25.78 -9.24
N MET A 35 -9.05 -25.70 -7.95
CA MET A 35 -8.83 -26.86 -7.10
C MET A 35 -10.13 -27.64 -6.82
N TYR A 36 -11.23 -26.95 -6.57
CA TYR A 36 -12.52 -27.59 -6.24
C TYR A 36 -13.46 -27.78 -7.43
N HIS A 37 -13.05 -27.38 -8.65
CA HIS A 37 -13.86 -27.50 -9.86
C HIS A 37 -14.34 -28.95 -10.08
N PRO A 38 -15.61 -29.18 -10.49
CA PRO A 38 -16.15 -30.52 -10.71
C PRO A 38 -15.38 -31.32 -11.77
N ASP A 39 -14.74 -30.65 -12.73
CA ASP A 39 -13.90 -31.30 -13.74
C ASP A 39 -12.54 -31.80 -13.20
N HIS A 40 -12.16 -31.45 -11.96
CA HIS A 40 -10.90 -31.87 -11.36
C HIS A 40 -11.09 -33.11 -10.48
N ALA A 41 -11.06 -34.29 -11.10
CA ALA A 41 -11.43 -35.57 -10.48
C ALA A 41 -10.73 -35.92 -9.14
N ALA A 42 -9.54 -35.37 -8.87
CA ALA A 42 -8.78 -35.65 -7.64
C ALA A 42 -9.23 -34.84 -6.41
N THR A 43 -9.85 -33.67 -6.62
CA THR A 43 -10.14 -32.70 -5.55
C THR A 43 -11.50 -32.04 -5.69
N ALA A 44 -12.33 -32.50 -6.63
CA ALA A 44 -13.67 -32.00 -6.88
C ALA A 44 -14.51 -32.04 -5.59
N ASP A 45 -15.00 -30.87 -5.19
CA ASP A 45 -15.86 -30.71 -4.03
C ASP A 45 -16.85 -29.58 -4.34
N VAL A 46 -18.04 -29.96 -4.81
CA VAL A 46 -19.07 -29.01 -5.25
C VAL A 46 -19.50 -28.09 -4.11
N THR A 47 -19.49 -28.59 -2.87
CA THR A 47 -19.86 -27.80 -1.68
C THR A 47 -18.85 -26.70 -1.46
N LYS A 48 -17.55 -27.05 -1.41
CA LYS A 48 -16.47 -26.05 -1.26
C LYS A 48 -16.37 -25.09 -2.43
N PHE A 49 -16.63 -25.58 -3.65
CA PHE A 49 -16.66 -24.75 -4.83
C PHE A 49 -17.73 -23.65 -4.71
N ASN A 50 -18.95 -24.00 -4.28
CA ASN A 50 -20.02 -23.04 -4.05
C ASN A 50 -19.69 -22.06 -2.92
N GLU A 51 -19.10 -22.55 -1.81
CA GLU A 51 -18.65 -21.70 -0.70
C GLU A 51 -17.61 -20.67 -1.15
N VAL A 52 -16.63 -21.08 -1.97
CA VAL A 52 -15.59 -20.21 -2.53
C VAL A 52 -16.19 -19.14 -3.45
N ILE A 53 -17.20 -19.49 -4.26
CA ILE A 53 -17.90 -18.53 -5.13
C ILE A 53 -18.66 -17.49 -4.30
N GLU A 54 -19.43 -17.93 -3.31
CA GLU A 54 -20.22 -17.01 -2.47
C GLU A 54 -19.34 -16.10 -1.62
N ALA A 55 -18.24 -16.65 -1.05
CA ALA A 55 -17.24 -15.86 -0.33
C ALA A 55 -16.61 -14.79 -1.23
N TYR A 56 -16.17 -15.17 -2.43
CA TYR A 56 -15.58 -14.22 -3.37
C TYR A 56 -16.57 -13.16 -3.86
N LYS A 57 -17.81 -13.55 -4.15
CA LYS A 57 -18.86 -12.63 -4.59
C LYS A 57 -19.14 -11.54 -3.55
N THR A 58 -19.20 -11.92 -2.28
CA THR A 58 -19.41 -10.99 -1.16
C THR A 58 -18.20 -10.10 -0.96
N LEU A 59 -16.99 -10.67 -0.89
CA LEU A 59 -15.77 -9.92 -0.59
C LEU A 59 -15.25 -9.06 -1.76
N ARG A 60 -15.63 -9.36 -3.01
CA ARG A 60 -15.24 -8.57 -4.18
C ARG A 60 -16.02 -7.26 -4.26
N ASN A 61 -17.28 -7.23 -3.81
CA ASN A 61 -18.09 -6.02 -3.84
C ASN A 61 -17.78 -5.17 -2.59
N SER A 62 -17.39 -3.90 -2.80
CA SER A 62 -17.00 -2.99 -1.71
C SER A 62 -18.08 -2.86 -0.64
N ASP A 63 -19.32 -2.65 -1.04
CA ASP A 63 -20.43 -2.38 -0.13
C ASP A 63 -20.80 -3.64 0.68
N GLN A 64 -20.79 -4.80 0.01
CA GLN A 64 -21.05 -6.09 0.67
C GLN A 64 -19.90 -6.49 1.59
N ARG A 65 -18.65 -6.24 1.19
CA ARG A 65 -17.46 -6.47 2.04
C ARG A 65 -17.51 -5.59 3.28
N ALA A 66 -17.83 -4.31 3.15
CA ALA A 66 -17.94 -3.40 4.29
C ALA A 66 -19.02 -3.87 5.30
N GLN A 67 -20.19 -4.28 4.82
CA GLN A 67 -21.24 -4.85 5.67
C GLN A 67 -20.78 -6.15 6.35
N TYR A 68 -20.09 -7.00 5.59
CA TYR A 68 -19.53 -8.25 6.11
C TYR A 68 -18.45 -8.01 7.17
N ASP A 69 -17.60 -7.00 6.99
CA ASP A 69 -16.52 -6.63 7.91
C ASP A 69 -17.06 -6.15 9.25
N LEU A 70 -18.17 -5.40 9.25
CA LEU A 70 -18.86 -5.02 10.49
C LEU A 70 -19.34 -6.26 11.27
N LEU A 71 -19.93 -7.23 10.57
CA LEU A 71 -20.36 -8.50 11.17
C LEU A 71 -19.17 -9.34 11.64
N TYR A 72 -18.10 -9.40 10.85
CA TYR A 72 -16.88 -10.12 11.16
C TYR A 72 -16.21 -9.56 12.42
N ALA A 73 -16.08 -8.24 12.52
CA ALA A 73 -15.53 -7.54 13.69
C ALA A 73 -16.35 -7.82 14.94
N ALA A 74 -17.68 -7.71 14.84
CA ALA A 74 -18.57 -8.00 15.96
C ALA A 74 -18.46 -9.45 16.46
N ARG A 75 -18.20 -10.41 15.55
CA ARG A 75 -18.13 -11.83 15.88
C ARG A 75 -16.77 -12.29 16.40
N THR A 76 -15.69 -11.75 15.84
CA THR A 76 -14.31 -12.21 16.09
C THR A 76 -13.53 -11.29 17.02
N GLY A 77 -14.01 -10.06 17.24
CA GLY A 77 -13.24 -8.99 17.87
C GLY A 77 -12.11 -8.46 16.98
N PHE A 78 -12.04 -8.89 15.71
CA PHE A 78 -11.07 -8.38 14.76
C PHE A 78 -11.34 -6.89 14.51
N ARG A 79 -10.29 -6.09 14.66
CA ARG A 79 -10.35 -4.67 14.36
C ARG A 79 -9.87 -4.49 12.93
N PHE A 80 -10.80 -4.29 12.02
CA PHE A 80 -10.45 -3.70 10.75
C PHE A 80 -9.86 -2.33 11.05
N HIS A 81 -8.70 -2.05 10.49
CA HIS A 81 -8.24 -0.67 10.41
C HIS A 81 -9.28 0.04 9.56
N ALA A 82 -10.10 0.89 10.18
CA ALA A 82 -10.96 1.78 9.45
C ALA A 82 -10.03 2.71 8.69
N ASP A 83 -9.94 2.56 7.37
CA ASP A 83 -9.30 3.53 6.48
C ASP A 83 -10.11 4.85 6.41
N ASP A 84 -10.84 5.24 7.46
CA ASP A 84 -11.62 6.49 7.50
C ASP A 84 -11.83 7.00 8.94
N GLU A 85 -10.74 7.42 9.56
CA GLU A 85 -10.65 8.76 10.15
C GLU A 85 -9.37 9.37 9.56
N VAL A 86 -9.49 9.94 8.35
CA VAL A 86 -8.40 10.71 7.77
C VAL A 86 -8.24 11.98 8.60
N ASP A 87 -7.39 11.91 9.62
CA ASP A 87 -6.75 13.10 10.17
C ASP A 87 -5.90 13.71 9.03
N GLY A 88 -6.51 14.64 8.28
CA GLY A 88 -5.91 15.22 7.08
C GLY A 88 -4.58 15.95 7.35
N GLU A 89 -4.30 16.29 8.61
CA GLU A 89 -3.00 16.85 9.02
C GLU A 89 -1.90 15.77 9.10
N GLN A 90 -2.24 14.56 9.56
CA GLN A 90 -1.28 13.46 9.65
C GLN A 90 -0.92 12.90 8.26
N THR A 91 -1.88 12.83 7.33
CA THR A 91 -1.62 12.33 5.97
C THR A 91 -0.67 13.21 5.17
N ALA A 92 -0.79 14.53 5.26
CA ALA A 92 0.09 15.44 4.54
C ALA A 92 1.54 15.40 5.07
N TYR A 93 1.69 15.19 6.38
CA TYR A 93 3.01 15.01 6.99
C TYR A 93 3.67 13.70 6.52
N ASP A 94 2.92 12.60 6.54
CA ASP A 94 3.41 11.29 6.10
C ASP A 94 3.77 11.31 4.60
N ASP A 95 3.00 12.02 3.78
CA ASP A 95 3.31 12.24 2.36
C ASP A 95 4.60 13.03 2.17
N ALA A 96 4.81 14.10 2.95
CA ALA A 96 6.03 14.91 2.90
C ALA A 96 7.27 14.10 3.31
N ASP A 97 7.13 13.22 4.30
CA ASP A 97 8.19 12.30 4.72
C ASP A 97 8.48 11.26 3.63
N ALA A 98 7.45 10.68 3.00
CA ALA A 98 7.60 9.75 1.88
C ALA A 98 8.31 10.42 0.69
N HIS A 99 7.90 11.62 0.30
CA HIS A 99 8.57 12.42 -0.73
C HIS A 99 10.06 12.66 -0.40
N SER A 100 10.35 13.05 0.84
CA SER A 100 11.72 13.28 1.32
C SER A 100 12.58 12.02 1.28
N LYS A 101 12.01 10.87 1.69
CA LYS A 101 12.69 9.56 1.63
C LYS A 101 13.00 9.15 0.20
N ILE A 102 12.06 9.29 -0.72
CA ILE A 102 12.27 8.99 -2.16
C ILE A 102 13.42 9.84 -2.69
N LEU A 103 13.33 11.17 -2.54
CA LEU A 103 14.31 12.10 -3.09
C LEU A 103 15.70 11.88 -2.48
N LEU A 104 15.79 11.71 -1.16
CA LEU A 104 17.08 11.46 -0.50
C LEU A 104 17.69 10.13 -0.93
N PHE A 105 16.88 9.09 -1.11
CA PHE A 105 17.34 7.79 -1.57
C PHE A 105 17.90 7.88 -2.99
N LEU A 106 17.16 8.49 -3.92
CA LEU A 106 17.61 8.68 -5.30
C LEU A 106 18.82 9.61 -5.39
N TYR A 107 18.88 10.66 -4.57
CA TYR A 107 20.05 11.55 -4.44
C TYR A 107 21.31 10.78 -4.02
N LYS A 108 21.20 9.93 -2.99
CA LYS A 108 22.32 9.06 -2.57
C LYS A 108 22.80 8.17 -3.71
N ARG A 109 21.87 7.54 -4.45
CA ARG A 109 22.22 6.71 -5.61
C ARG A 109 22.90 7.48 -6.73
N ARG A 110 22.42 8.69 -7.07
CA ARG A 110 23.06 9.56 -8.07
C ARG A 110 24.46 10.03 -7.66
N ARG A 111 24.73 10.15 -6.35
CA ARG A 111 26.07 10.43 -5.82
C ARG A 111 27.03 9.25 -5.93
N GLU A 112 26.52 8.03 -5.77
CA GLU A 112 27.31 6.79 -5.89
C GLU A 112 27.62 6.46 -7.36
N SER A 113 26.67 6.73 -8.26
CA SER A 113 26.81 6.50 -9.70
C SER A 113 26.22 7.69 -10.48
N ALA A 114 27.08 8.47 -11.13
CA ALA A 114 26.66 9.66 -11.86
C ALA A 114 25.90 9.33 -13.16
N GLN A 115 26.32 8.26 -13.85
CA GLN A 115 25.81 7.90 -15.18
C GLN A 115 24.58 6.99 -15.14
N ASP A 116 24.53 6.03 -14.21
CA ASP A 116 23.40 5.12 -14.06
C ASP A 116 22.94 5.08 -12.59
N ALA A 117 21.94 5.90 -12.30
CA ALA A 117 21.34 6.02 -10.97
C ALA A 117 19.89 5.54 -10.93
N GLY A 118 19.46 4.78 -11.94
CA GLY A 118 18.11 4.27 -12.04
C GLY A 118 17.80 3.26 -10.94
N VAL A 119 16.70 3.45 -10.22
CA VAL A 119 16.23 2.53 -9.19
C VAL A 119 14.91 1.89 -9.60
N GLY A 120 14.78 0.57 -9.46
CA GLY A 120 13.52 -0.12 -9.72
C GLY A 120 12.39 0.35 -8.79
N ARG A 121 11.21 0.61 -9.37
CA ARG A 121 10.00 1.10 -8.66
C ARG A 121 9.63 0.23 -7.47
N TYR A 122 9.61 -1.09 -7.67
CA TYR A 122 9.32 -2.09 -6.64
C TYR A 122 10.20 -1.93 -5.39
N PHE A 123 11.49 -1.62 -5.58
CA PHE A 123 12.40 -1.45 -4.46
C PHE A 123 12.07 -0.20 -3.64
N VAL A 124 11.76 0.92 -4.31
CA VAL A 124 11.39 2.18 -3.66
C VAL A 124 10.05 2.05 -2.94
N GLN A 125 9.06 1.40 -3.56
CA GLN A 125 7.77 1.14 -2.94
C GLN A 125 7.93 0.28 -1.67
N LYS A 126 8.72 -0.80 -1.75
CA LYS A 126 9.00 -1.67 -0.60
C LYS A 126 9.74 -0.93 0.52
N MET A 127 10.65 -0.02 0.18
CA MET A 127 11.35 0.83 1.15
C MET A 127 10.37 1.74 1.92
N LEU A 128 9.36 2.27 1.24
CA LEU A 128 8.33 3.11 1.86
C LEU A 128 7.28 2.30 2.63
N ASN A 129 7.17 1.00 2.35
CA ASN A 129 6.15 0.11 2.93
C ASN A 129 4.72 0.67 2.75
N CYS A 130 4.43 1.17 1.54
CA CYS A 130 3.15 1.79 1.18
C CYS A 130 2.38 0.95 0.14
N SER A 131 1.07 1.20 0.04
CA SER A 131 0.21 0.58 -0.98
C SER A 131 0.60 1.03 -2.40
N ASP A 132 0.18 0.28 -3.41
CA ASP A 132 0.37 0.66 -4.82
C ASP A 132 -0.23 2.04 -5.12
N GLU A 133 -1.40 2.34 -4.56
CA GLU A 133 -2.14 3.58 -4.81
C GLU A 133 -1.42 4.80 -4.22
N HIS A 134 -0.93 4.71 -2.98
CA HIS A 134 -0.15 5.78 -2.35
C HIS A 134 1.19 5.99 -3.08
N PHE A 135 1.82 4.89 -3.50
CA PHE A 135 3.07 4.99 -4.25
C PHE A 135 2.88 5.72 -5.58
N GLU A 136 1.83 5.39 -6.33
CA GLU A 136 1.50 6.09 -7.58
C GLU A 136 1.18 7.58 -7.35
N PHE A 137 0.52 7.94 -6.25
CA PHE A 137 0.31 9.34 -5.87
C PHE A 137 1.64 10.09 -5.68
N HIS A 138 2.58 9.53 -4.92
CA HIS A 138 3.90 10.15 -4.72
C HIS A 138 4.66 10.30 -6.04
N LEU A 139 4.61 9.28 -6.90
CA LEU A 139 5.27 9.34 -8.21
C LEU A 139 4.62 10.39 -9.12
N TRP A 140 3.30 10.48 -9.13
CA TRP A 140 2.57 11.51 -9.88
C TRP A 140 3.00 12.91 -9.44
N TYR A 141 3.00 13.18 -8.13
CA TYR A 141 3.37 14.50 -7.60
C TYR A 141 4.83 14.85 -7.91
N LEU A 142 5.77 13.96 -7.57
CA LEU A 142 7.20 14.21 -7.76
C LEU A 142 7.58 14.36 -9.23
N LYS A 143 6.95 13.60 -10.13
CA LYS A 143 7.13 13.72 -11.58
C LYS A 143 6.53 15.01 -12.12
N ALA A 144 5.33 15.39 -11.69
CA ALA A 144 4.69 16.64 -12.10
C ALA A 144 5.49 17.88 -11.66
N LYS A 145 6.19 17.77 -10.53
CA LYS A 145 7.14 18.77 -10.02
C LYS A 145 8.52 18.68 -10.66
N SER A 146 8.73 17.79 -11.62
CA SER A 146 10.02 17.57 -12.30
C SER A 146 11.17 17.18 -11.37
N LEU A 147 10.89 16.68 -10.16
CA LEU A 147 11.91 16.30 -9.18
C LEU A 147 12.48 14.90 -9.44
N ILE A 148 11.70 14.05 -10.09
CA ILE A 148 12.11 12.70 -10.52
C ILE A 148 11.69 12.45 -11.97
N GLU A 149 12.38 11.52 -12.61
CA GLU A 149 12.07 11.02 -13.94
C GLU A 149 12.00 9.50 -13.96
N ILE A 150 11.26 8.97 -14.93
CA ILE A 150 11.24 7.55 -15.25
C ILE A 150 12.12 7.39 -16.48
N THR A 151 13.20 6.61 -16.36
CA THR A 151 14.11 6.32 -17.46
C THR A 151 13.45 5.42 -18.51
N GLU A 152 14.10 5.27 -19.66
CA GLU A 152 13.65 4.38 -20.75
C GLU A 152 13.49 2.92 -20.30
N HIS A 153 14.20 2.50 -19.26
CA HIS A 153 14.13 1.15 -18.67
C HIS A 153 13.07 1.03 -17.57
N GLY A 154 12.25 2.06 -17.34
CA GLY A 154 11.20 2.06 -16.33
C GLY A 154 11.69 2.26 -14.90
N THR A 155 12.97 2.60 -14.70
CA THR A 155 13.55 2.89 -13.39
C THR A 155 13.36 4.37 -13.01
N LEU A 156 13.37 4.66 -11.72
CA LEU A 156 13.26 6.01 -11.17
C LEU A 156 14.64 6.63 -11.00
N ALA A 157 14.81 7.86 -11.46
CA ALA A 157 16.03 8.64 -11.25
C ALA A 157 15.67 10.05 -10.75
N ILE A 158 16.55 10.65 -9.96
CA ILE A 158 16.42 12.05 -9.56
C ILE A 158 16.91 12.97 -10.68
N THR A 159 16.16 14.06 -10.92
CA THR A 159 16.54 15.10 -11.87
C THR A 159 17.46 16.14 -11.23
N ILE A 160 17.95 17.10 -12.01
CA ILE A 160 18.72 18.23 -11.48
C ILE A 160 17.84 19.06 -10.51
N GLU A 161 16.59 19.33 -10.86
CA GLU A 161 15.67 20.05 -9.98
C GLU A 161 15.42 19.31 -8.66
N GLY A 162 15.32 17.97 -8.71
CA GLY A 162 15.23 17.14 -7.51
C GLY A 162 16.47 17.25 -6.63
N VAL A 163 17.66 17.29 -7.22
CA VAL A 163 18.92 17.47 -6.50
C VAL A 163 18.95 18.84 -5.81
N ASP A 164 18.61 19.91 -6.52
CA ASP A 164 18.57 21.27 -5.99
C ASP A 164 17.56 21.37 -4.83
N HIS A 165 16.41 20.71 -4.97
CA HIS A 165 15.39 20.65 -3.91
C HIS A 165 15.92 19.98 -2.63
N VAL A 166 16.58 18.82 -2.75
CA VAL A 166 17.18 18.11 -1.59
C VAL A 166 18.25 18.97 -0.91
N ILE A 167 19.08 19.65 -1.68
CA ILE A 167 20.13 20.55 -1.15
C ILE A 167 19.49 21.73 -0.41
N SER A 168 18.47 22.36 -1.01
CA SER A 168 17.76 23.50 -0.42
C SER A 168 17.08 23.14 0.91
N ILE A 169 16.39 22.00 0.98
CA ILE A 169 15.79 21.49 2.23
C ILE A 169 16.88 21.26 3.27
N SER A 170 17.98 20.60 2.90
CA SER A 170 19.08 20.30 3.83
C SER A 170 19.69 21.57 4.42
N GLN A 171 19.86 22.62 3.62
CA GLN A 171 20.35 23.92 4.09
C GLN A 171 19.37 24.59 5.05
N THR A 172 18.07 24.50 4.78
CA THR A 172 17.01 25.07 5.63
C THR A 172 16.98 24.38 6.99
N VAL A 173 16.96 23.04 7.02
CA VAL A 173 17.00 22.25 8.27
C VAL A 173 18.25 22.55 9.09
N MET A 174 19.41 22.70 8.44
CA MET A 174 20.66 23.07 9.13
C MET A 174 20.57 24.47 9.76
N ARG A 175 19.94 25.44 9.08
CA ARG A 175 19.73 26.79 9.63
C ARG A 175 18.79 26.79 10.84
N GLU A 176 17.70 26.04 10.79
CA GLU A 176 16.74 25.95 11.90
C GLU A 176 17.35 25.31 13.15
N LYS A 177 18.14 24.24 12.97
CA LYS A 177 18.89 23.62 14.08
C LYS A 177 19.84 24.58 14.78
N LEU A 178 20.49 25.48 14.02
CA LEU A 178 21.38 26.51 14.57
C LEU A 178 20.63 27.61 15.34
N LEU A 179 19.37 27.87 15.01
CA LEU A 179 18.55 28.87 15.71
C LEU A 179 18.01 28.36 17.05
N ILE A 180 17.62 27.08 17.12
CA ILE A 180 17.13 26.43 18.35
C ILE A 180 18.26 26.20 19.37
N GLY A 181 19.52 26.18 18.92
CA GLY A 181 20.71 26.00 19.76
C GLY A 181 21.24 27.25 20.45
N ARG A 182 20.60 28.44 20.34
CA ARG A 182 21.00 29.60 21.15
C ARG A 182 20.39 29.48 22.55
N PRO A 183 21.19 29.38 23.63
CA PRO A 183 20.64 29.54 24.98
C PRO A 183 20.05 30.95 25.08
N THR A 184 18.80 31.04 25.52
CA THR A 184 18.23 32.29 26.01
C THR A 184 19.03 32.67 27.25
N ASP A 185 19.95 33.62 27.11
CA ASP A 185 20.68 34.19 28.24
C ASP A 185 19.69 34.78 29.26
N PRO A 186 19.82 34.45 30.57
CA PRO A 186 19.00 35.01 31.64
C PRO A 186 19.35 36.47 31.97
#